data_AF-A0A7C9A6Z5-F1
#
_entry.id   AF-A0A7C9A6Z5-F1
#
_cell.length_a   1.000
_cell.length_b   1.000
_cell.length_c   1.000
_cell.angle_alpha   90.00
_cell.angle_beta   90.00
_cell.angle_gamma   90.00
#
_symmetry.space_group_name_H-M   'P 1'
#
loop_
_entity.id
_entity.type
_entity.pdbx_description
1 polymer ?
#
loop_
_entity_poly.entity_id
_entity_poly.type
_entity_poly.pdbx_seq_one_letter_code
_entity_poly.pdbx_strand_id
1 'polypeptide(L)'
;ILATTRTTAVASSMGTIQPYLLKDLPEDKSWQLFKRIAFNDQLEEPNEDFISIGKEIIHKCGNVPLAIRTIAGHLYSRNTEYWMYFRDREIGIIGQTDIMPTLKISYHHLQPEQKQCFAYCALFQKDH
;
A
#
# COMPACT_ATOMS: atom_id res chain seq x y z
N ILE A 1 -29.26 0.60 3.75
CA ILE A 1 -28.17 0.43 4.74
C ILE A 1 -27.03 -0.29 4.03
N LEU A 2 -25.80 0.24 4.08
CA LEU A 2 -24.58 -0.42 3.56
C LEU A 2 -23.68 -0.71 4.75
N ALA A 3 -23.25 -1.96 4.92
CA ALA A 3 -22.34 -2.38 5.98
C ALA A 3 -21.08 -2.99 5.37
N THR A 4 -19.92 -2.71 5.95
CA THR A 4 -18.64 -3.31 5.60
C THR A 4 -18.08 -4.03 6.82
N THR A 5 -17.49 -5.20 6.62
CA THR A 5 -16.87 -5.98 7.69
C THR A 5 -15.70 -6.77 7.14
N ARG A 6 -14.70 -7.01 7.99
CA ARG A 6 -13.57 -7.89 7.68
C ARG A 6 -13.91 -9.37 7.92
N THR A 7 -15.06 -9.66 8.51
CA THR A 7 -15.43 -11.02 8.92
C THR A 7 -16.59 -11.53 8.09
N THR A 8 -16.37 -12.60 7.33
CA THR A 8 -17.40 -13.24 6.52
C THR A 8 -18.58 -13.73 7.35
N ALA A 9 -18.34 -14.26 8.55
CA ALA A 9 -19.40 -14.67 9.48
C ALA A 9 -20.34 -13.51 9.83
N VAL A 10 -19.81 -12.31 10.12
CA VAL A 10 -20.62 -11.13 10.39
C VAL A 10 -21.42 -10.73 9.15
N ALA A 11 -20.79 -10.76 7.96
CA ALA A 11 -21.49 -10.44 6.72
C ALA A 11 -22.64 -11.41 6.42
N SER A 12 -22.43 -12.71 6.67
CA SER A 12 -23.45 -13.75 6.49
C SER A 12 -24.58 -13.65 7.51
N SER A 13 -24.29 -13.29 8.77
CA SER A 13 -25.32 -13.13 9.81
C SER A 13 -26.17 -11.86 9.63
N MET A 14 -25.60 -10.79 9.07
CA MET A 14 -26.31 -9.53 8.84
C MET A 14 -27.17 -9.54 7.57
N GLY A 15 -26.91 -10.45 6.62
CA GLY A 15 -27.41 -10.34 5.26
C GLY A 15 -28.77 -11.00 5.01
N THR A 16 -29.64 -10.28 4.31
CA THR A 16 -30.75 -10.86 3.51
C THR A 16 -30.32 -11.17 2.06
N ILE A 17 -29.12 -10.72 1.66
CA ILE A 17 -28.51 -10.90 0.34
C ILE A 17 -27.07 -11.44 0.48
N GLN A 18 -26.57 -12.07 -0.58
CA GLN A 18 -25.21 -12.62 -0.61
C GLN A 18 -24.16 -11.50 -0.41
N PRO A 19 -23.20 -11.64 0.52
CA PRO A 19 -22.13 -10.68 0.71
C PRO A 19 -21.27 -10.48 -0.55
N TYR A 20 -20.91 -9.23 -0.83
CA TYR A 20 -19.92 -8.92 -1.85
C TYR A 20 -18.50 -9.04 -1.27
N LEU A 21 -17.74 -10.02 -1.75
CA LEU A 21 -16.35 -10.21 -1.34
C LEU A 21 -15.46 -9.26 -2.15
N LEU A 22 -14.91 -8.25 -1.48
CA LEU A 22 -13.91 -7.36 -2.06
C LEU A 22 -12.64 -8.16 -2.39
N LYS A 23 -12.23 -8.09 -3.66
CA LYS A 23 -10.97 -8.67 -4.16
C LYS A 23 -9.89 -7.60 -4.22
N ASP A 24 -8.64 -8.03 -4.40
CA ASP A 24 -7.51 -7.14 -4.68
C ASP A 24 -7.68 -6.41 -6.01
N LEU A 25 -6.84 -5.40 -6.25
CA LEU A 25 -6.93 -4.61 -7.47
C LEU A 25 -6.51 -5.42 -8.70
N PRO A 26 -7.21 -5.24 -9.84
CA PRO A 26 -6.67 -5.64 -11.13
C PRO A 26 -5.30 -5.02 -11.39
N GLU A 27 -4.41 -5.73 -12.08
CA GLU A 27 -3.02 -5.33 -12.30
C GLU A 27 -2.90 -3.94 -12.97
N ASP A 28 -3.77 -3.64 -13.93
CA ASP A 28 -3.82 -2.34 -14.61
C ASP A 28 -4.18 -1.21 -13.63
N LYS A 29 -5.11 -1.48 -12.70
CA LYS A 29 -5.51 -0.54 -11.65
C LYS A 29 -4.47 -0.39 -10.56
N SER A 30 -3.78 -1.48 -10.22
CA SER A 30 -2.62 -1.44 -9.33
C SER A 30 -1.50 -0.56 -9.90
N TRP A 31 -1.18 -0.74 -11.18
CA TRP A 31 -0.19 0.10 -11.87
C TRP A 31 -0.62 1.56 -11.93
N GLN A 32 -1.88 1.84 -12.29
CA GLN A 32 -2.43 3.21 -12.30
C GLN A 32 -2.30 3.88 -10.92
N LEU A 33 -2.66 3.16 -9.85
CA LEU A 33 -2.53 3.66 -8.47
C LEU A 33 -1.07 3.93 -8.08
N PHE A 34 -0.19 2.98 -8.38
CA PHE A 34 1.23 3.10 -8.07
C PHE A 34 1.86 4.28 -8.82
N LYS A 35 1.60 4.39 -10.14
CA LYS A 35 2.13 5.46 -10.99
C LYS A 35 1.69 6.82 -10.48
N ARG A 36 0.38 6.97 -10.21
CA ARG A 36 -0.23 8.17 -9.65
C ARG A 36 0.53 8.70 -8.43
N ILE A 37 0.93 7.82 -7.54
CA ILE A 37 1.55 8.21 -6.26
C ILE A 37 3.06 8.39 -6.41
N ALA A 38 3.76 7.42 -7.02
CA ALA A 38 5.21 7.43 -7.12
C ALA A 38 5.73 8.53 -8.07
N PHE A 39 4.92 8.94 -9.06
CA PHE A 39 5.26 9.97 -10.04
C PHE A 39 4.38 11.21 -9.96
N ASN A 40 3.55 11.35 -8.90
CA ASN A 40 2.69 12.53 -8.68
C ASN A 40 1.81 12.89 -9.89
N ASP A 41 1.06 11.91 -10.41
CA ASP A 41 0.14 12.05 -11.55
C ASP A 41 0.76 12.69 -12.81
N GLN A 42 2.08 12.59 -13.00
CA GLN A 42 2.72 13.03 -14.24
C GLN A 42 2.14 12.29 -15.45
N LEU A 43 1.77 13.08 -16.47
CA LEU A 43 1.17 12.58 -17.72
C LEU A 43 2.16 11.75 -18.55
N GLU A 44 3.46 12.02 -18.40
CA GLU A 44 4.51 11.28 -19.09
C GLU A 44 4.64 9.85 -18.54
N GLU A 45 4.95 8.91 -19.42
CA GLU A 45 5.30 7.56 -18.99
C GLU A 45 6.68 7.56 -18.32
N PRO A 46 6.84 6.89 -17.16
CA PRO A 46 8.16 6.65 -16.60
C PRO A 46 9.03 5.88 -17.59
N ASN A 47 10.35 5.97 -17.44
CA ASN A 47 11.26 5.14 -18.23
C ASN A 47 11.00 3.64 -18.02
N GLU A 48 11.45 2.80 -18.96
CA GLU A 48 11.20 1.36 -18.94
C GLU A 48 11.71 0.67 -17.66
N ASP A 49 12.83 1.14 -17.11
CA ASP A 49 13.38 0.61 -15.86
C ASP A 49 12.44 0.80 -14.67
N PHE A 50 11.88 2.01 -14.51
CA PHE A 50 10.90 2.31 -13.47
C PHE A 50 9.63 1.48 -13.64
N ILE A 51 9.18 1.26 -14.89
CA ILE A 51 8.01 0.43 -15.18
C ILE A 51 8.28 -1.02 -14.77
N SER A 52 9.43 -1.58 -15.18
CA SER A 52 9.80 -2.96 -14.88
C SER A 52 9.90 -3.20 -13.37
N ILE A 53 10.68 -2.37 -12.66
CA ILE A 53 10.88 -2.51 -11.21
C ILE A 53 9.55 -2.26 -10.46
N GLY A 54 8.78 -1.26 -10.88
CA GLY A 54 7.51 -0.92 -10.24
C GLY A 54 6.49 -2.06 -10.36
N LYS A 55 6.41 -2.76 -11.49
CA LYS A 55 5.53 -3.93 -11.64
C LYS A 55 5.95 -5.09 -10.73
N GLU A 56 7.24 -5.35 -10.59
CA GLU A 56 7.75 -6.37 -9.66
C GLU A 56 7.43 -6.01 -8.21
N ILE A 57 7.54 -4.73 -7.84
CA ILE A 57 7.16 -4.23 -6.53
C ILE A 57 5.66 -4.44 -6.28
N ILE A 58 4.79 -4.05 -7.22
CA ILE A 58 3.33 -4.24 -7.11
C ILE A 58 2.96 -5.72 -6.98
N HIS A 59 3.63 -6.59 -7.72
CA HIS A 59 3.42 -8.03 -7.61
C HIS A 59 3.71 -8.52 -6.19
N LYS A 60 4.81 -8.06 -5.58
CA LYS A 60 5.13 -8.38 -4.18
C LYS A 60 4.16 -7.76 -3.18
N CYS A 61 3.50 -6.65 -3.51
CA CYS A 61 2.42 -6.06 -2.71
C CYS A 61 1.10 -6.86 -2.75
N GLY A 62 1.00 -7.92 -3.57
CA GLY A 62 -0.21 -8.72 -3.71
C GLY A 62 -1.41 -7.94 -4.27
N ASN A 63 -1.17 -6.84 -4.99
CA ASN A 63 -2.22 -5.94 -5.49
C ASN A 63 -3.11 -5.29 -4.41
N VAL A 64 -2.68 -5.27 -3.14
CA VAL A 64 -3.44 -4.64 -2.05
C VAL A 64 -3.33 -3.11 -2.15
N PRO A 65 -4.44 -2.36 -2.36
CA PRO A 65 -4.38 -0.90 -2.59
C PRO A 65 -3.62 -0.12 -1.52
N LEU A 66 -3.80 -0.50 -0.24
CA LEU A 66 -3.16 0.20 0.88
C LEU A 66 -1.65 -0.05 0.92
N ALA A 67 -1.20 -1.27 0.60
CA ALA A 67 0.22 -1.58 0.52
C ALA A 67 0.88 -0.84 -0.65
N ILE A 68 0.25 -0.87 -1.83
CA ILE A 68 0.69 -0.12 -3.02
C ILE A 68 0.85 1.35 -2.70
N ARG A 69 -0.17 1.99 -2.09
CA ARG A 69 -0.12 3.42 -1.77
C ARG A 69 1.03 3.76 -0.83
N THR A 70 1.23 2.93 0.19
CA THR A 70 2.28 3.14 1.19
C THR A 70 3.67 3.08 0.55
N ILE A 71 3.92 2.05 -0.27
CA ILE A 71 5.22 1.83 -0.91
C ILE A 71 5.46 2.85 -2.04
N ALA A 72 4.46 3.13 -2.86
CA ALA A 72 4.58 4.14 -3.91
C ALA A 72 4.91 5.53 -3.31
N GLY A 73 4.29 5.87 -2.16
CA GLY A 73 4.62 7.10 -1.43
C GLY A 73 6.05 7.10 -0.87
N HIS A 74 6.54 5.95 -0.41
CA HIS A 74 7.93 5.79 0.04
C HIS A 74 8.94 5.95 -1.10
N LEU A 75 8.58 5.51 -2.31
CA LEU A 75 9.42 5.56 -3.51
C LEU A 75 9.33 6.89 -4.27
N TYR A 76 8.40 7.76 -3.90
CA TYR A 76 8.25 9.08 -4.48
C TYR A 76 9.58 9.87 -4.45
N SER A 77 9.94 10.49 -5.58
CA SER A 77 11.17 11.27 -5.79
C SER A 77 12.50 10.48 -5.61
N ARG A 78 12.46 9.14 -5.60
CA ARG A 78 13.65 8.29 -5.53
C ARG A 78 14.13 7.87 -6.92
N ASN A 79 15.43 7.65 -7.07
CA ASN A 79 16.04 7.19 -8.33
C ASN A 79 15.86 5.67 -8.53
N THR A 80 16.15 5.19 -9.74
CA THR A 80 16.04 3.78 -10.12
C THR A 80 16.89 2.86 -9.24
N GLU A 81 18.10 3.28 -8.87
CA GLU A 81 18.99 2.52 -7.98
C GLU A 81 18.34 2.24 -6.62
N TYR A 82 17.68 3.24 -6.03
CA TYR A 82 16.96 3.08 -4.78
C TYR A 82 15.75 2.15 -4.94
N TRP A 83 15.05 2.22 -6.06
CA TRP A 83 13.94 1.30 -6.35
C TRP A 83 14.41 -0.15 -6.43
N MET A 84 15.55 -0.42 -7.09
CA MET A 84 16.18 -1.74 -7.11
C MET A 84 16.57 -2.19 -5.70
N TYR A 85 17.24 -1.34 -4.93
CA TYR A 85 17.60 -1.62 -3.54
C TYR A 85 16.36 -2.00 -2.71
N PHE A 86 15.29 -1.21 -2.81
CA PHE A 86 14.04 -1.47 -2.09
C PHE A 86 13.39 -2.79 -2.50
N ARG A 87 13.31 -3.06 -3.82
CA ARG A 87 12.77 -4.30 -4.38
C ARG A 87 13.55 -5.53 -3.94
N ASP A 88 14.87 -5.42 -3.78
CA ASP A 88 15.72 -6.56 -3.49
C ASP A 88 15.89 -6.82 -2.00
N ARG A 89 15.87 -5.76 -1.16
CA ARG A 89 16.21 -5.87 0.27
C ARG A 89 15.07 -5.56 1.24
N GLU A 90 14.23 -4.58 0.93
CA GLU A 90 13.23 -4.07 1.88
C GLU A 90 11.86 -4.74 1.69
N ILE A 91 11.47 -4.97 0.44
CA ILE A 91 10.14 -5.50 0.12
C ILE A 91 9.96 -6.97 0.52
N GLY A 92 11.05 -7.72 0.72
CA GLY A 92 11.02 -9.13 1.17
C GLY A 92 10.39 -9.32 2.55
N ILE A 93 10.17 -8.23 3.29
CA ILE A 93 9.57 -8.20 4.62
C ILE A 93 8.03 -8.06 4.54
N ILE A 94 7.47 -7.79 3.35
CA ILE A 94 6.05 -7.52 3.16
C ILE A 94 5.27 -8.84 3.02
N GLY A 95 4.56 -9.21 4.08
CA GLY A 95 3.66 -10.36 4.08
C GLY A 95 2.34 -10.05 3.37
N GLN A 96 1.79 -11.04 2.65
CA GLN A 96 0.50 -10.91 1.95
C GLN A 96 -0.70 -10.85 2.91
N THR A 97 -0.54 -11.23 4.18
CA THR A 97 -1.63 -11.36 5.16
C THR A 97 -1.57 -10.35 6.30
N ASP A 98 -0.42 -9.71 6.52
CA ASP A 98 -0.22 -8.69 7.56
C ASP A 98 0.42 -7.45 6.93
N ILE A 99 -0.25 -6.31 7.11
CA ILE A 99 0.22 -5.02 6.61
C ILE A 99 1.25 -4.37 7.54
N MET A 100 1.34 -4.83 8.80
CA MET A 100 2.24 -4.23 9.78
C MET A 100 3.71 -4.16 9.34
N PRO A 101 4.29 -5.17 8.66
CA PRO A 101 5.66 -5.06 8.15
C PRO A 101 5.84 -3.89 7.17
N THR A 102 4.89 -3.67 6.26
CA THR A 102 4.89 -2.53 5.32
C THR A 102 4.78 -1.19 6.05
N LEU A 103 3.88 -1.11 7.04
CA LEU A 103 3.72 0.10 7.85
C LEU A 103 4.96 0.38 8.69
N LYS A 104 5.63 -0.67 9.19
CA LYS A 104 6.84 -0.57 10.00
C LYS A 104 8.02 -0.04 9.18
N ILE A 105 8.18 -0.44 7.93
CA ILE A 105 9.17 0.14 7.01
C ILE A 105 8.94 1.64 6.88
N SER A 106 7.68 2.05 6.65
CA SER A 106 7.33 3.48 6.55
C SER A 106 7.68 4.23 7.83
N TYR A 107 7.35 3.65 8.99
CA TYR A 107 7.68 4.23 10.29
C TYR A 107 9.20 4.35 10.52
N HIS A 108 10.00 3.35 10.15
CA HIS A 108 11.45 3.38 10.36
C HIS A 108 12.13 4.53 9.60
N HIS A 109 11.63 4.85 8.42
CA HIS A 109 12.16 5.92 7.56
C HIS A 109 11.67 7.34 7.92
N LEU A 110 10.79 7.49 8.92
CA LEU A 110 10.40 8.80 9.44
C LEU A 110 11.55 9.44 10.24
N GLN A 111 11.67 10.77 10.12
CA GLN A 111 12.55 11.58 10.98
C GLN A 111 12.07 11.54 12.44
N PRO A 112 12.95 11.81 13.42
CA PRO A 112 12.59 11.75 14.84
C PRO A 112 11.33 12.57 15.20
N GLU A 113 11.21 13.79 14.67
CA GLU A 113 10.08 14.69 14.93
C GLU A 113 8.78 14.11 14.34
N GLN A 114 8.86 13.49 13.16
CA GLN A 114 7.71 12.84 12.52
C GLN A 114 7.25 11.60 13.27
N LYS A 115 8.18 10.84 13.86
CA LYS A 115 7.84 9.68 14.72
C LYS A 115 7.11 10.12 15.98
N GLN A 116 7.48 11.25 16.56
CA GLN A 116 6.77 11.85 17.70
C GLN A 116 5.35 12.27 17.30
N CYS A 117 5.19 12.97 16.17
CA CYS A 117 3.88 13.34 15.65
C CYS A 117 3.00 12.11 15.38
N PHE A 118 3.55 11.05 14.81
CA PHE A 118 2.83 9.80 14.57
C PHE A 118 2.40 9.12 15.88
N ALA A 119 3.27 9.09 16.89
CA ALA A 119 2.94 8.52 18.20
C ALA A 119 1.84 9.32 18.92
N TYR A 120 1.79 10.64 18.74
CA TYR A 120 0.72 11.48 19.27
C TYR A 120 -0.66 11.07 18.74
N CYS A 121 -0.75 10.65 17.47
CA CYS A 121 -2.01 10.16 16.90
C CYS A 121 -2.57 8.93 17.64
N ALA A 122 -1.73 8.15 18.33
CA ALA A 122 -2.18 6.99 19.11
C ALA A 122 -2.91 7.36 20.40
N LEU A 123 -2.91 8.64 20.81
CA LEU A 123 -3.67 9.12 21.97
C LEU A 123 -5.15 9.33 21.67
N PHE A 124 -5.53 9.43 20.40
CA PHE A 124 -6.93 9.58 20.01
C PHE A 124 -7.65 8.23 20.02
N GLN A 125 -8.96 8.27 20.28
CA GLN A 125 -9.79 7.08 20.18
C GLN A 125 -9.86 6.60 18.73
N LYS A 126 -10.11 5.30 18.57
CA LYS A 126 -10.28 4.71 17.24
C LYS A 126 -11.39 5.45 16.48
N ASP A 127 -11.11 5.82 15.23
CA ASP A 127 -12.04 6.50 14.32
C ASP A 127 -12.42 7.94 14.74
N HIS A 128 -11.55 8.62 15.50
CA HIS A 128 -11.67 10.05 15.84
C HIS A 128 -11.39 10.99 14.65
#